data_AF-A0A961JKV1-F1
#
_entry.id   AF-A0A961JKV1-F1
#
_cell.length_a   1.000
_cell.length_b   1.000
_cell.length_c   1.000
_cell.angle_alpha   90.00
_cell.angle_beta   90.00
_cell.angle_gamma   90.00
#
_symmetry.space_group_name_H-M   'P 1'
#
loop_
_entity.id
_entity.type
_entity.pdbx_description
1 polymer ?
#
loop_
_entity_poly.entity_id
_entity_poly.type
_entity_poly.pdbx_seq_one_letter_code
_entity_poly.pdbx_strand_id
1 'polypeptide(L)' 'MNHTLDELLFHMRAIAGGDGRQWAAGFAKSIIKQSGRRNWRPTHKQEGVMRRLVAELFANTADDLEVIEDG' A
#
# COMPACT_ATOMS: atom_id res chain seq x y z
N MET A 1 -10.63 -1.33 -7.20
CA MET A 1 -9.95 -2.59 -7.57
C MET A 1 -9.84 -3.46 -6.33
N ASN A 2 -10.17 -4.75 -6.42
CA ASN A 2 -9.92 -5.70 -5.34
C ASN A 2 -8.49 -6.23 -5.47
N HIS A 3 -7.56 -5.72 -4.67
CA HIS A 3 -6.21 -6.27 -4.57
C HIS A 3 -6.20 -7.55 -3.72
N THR A 4 -5.43 -8.54 -4.18
CA THR A 4 -5.04 -9.73 -3.42
C THR A 4 -4.13 -9.35 -2.24
N LEU A 5 -3.98 -10.26 -1.27
CA LEU A 5 -3.11 -10.02 -0.11
C LEU A 5 -1.64 -9.82 -0.54
N ASP A 6 -1.16 -10.58 -1.52
CA ASP A 6 0.20 -10.47 -2.03
C ASP A 6 0.46 -9.12 -2.70
N GLU A 7 -0.48 -8.62 -3.50
CA GLU A 7 -0.40 -7.27 -4.09
C GLU A 7 -0.39 -6.19 -3.01
N LEU A 8 -1.26 -6.30 -2.00
CA LEU A 8 -1.27 -5.36 -0.89
C LEU A 8 0.08 -5.37 -0.15
N LEU A 9 0.65 -6.54 0.12
CA LEU A 9 1.96 -6.66 0.79
C LEU A 9 3.10 -6.10 -0.06
N PHE A 10 3.04 -6.29 -1.38
CA PHE A 10 3.99 -5.70 -2.31
C PHE A 10 3.99 -4.17 -2.21
N HIS A 11 2.82 -3.54 -2.29
CA HIS A 11 2.70 -2.08 -2.20
C HIS A 11 2.99 -1.52 -0.80
N MET A 12 2.73 -2.27 0.27
CA MET A 12 3.14 -1.86 1.62
C MET A 12 4.65 -1.62 1.71
N ARG A 13 5.49 -2.34 0.94
CA ARG A 13 6.95 -2.10 0.92
C ARG A 13 7.29 -0.73 0.35
N ALA A 14 6.61 -0.32 -0.72
CA ALA A 14 6.76 1.02 -1.30
C ALA A 14 6.33 2.11 -0.30
N ILE A 15 5.15 1.94 0.33
CA ILE A 15 4.63 2.89 1.34
C ILE A 15 5.56 2.99 2.57
N ALA A 16 6.19 1.88 2.97
CA ALA A 16 7.13 1.87 4.09
C ALA A 16 8.44 2.62 3.81
N GLY A 17 8.85 2.70 2.54
CA GLY A 17 10.08 3.36 2.08
C GLY A 17 9.88 4.80 1.59
N GLY A 18 8.64 5.21 1.32
CA GLY A 18 8.32 6.58 0.93
C GLY A 18 8.52 7.59 2.06
N ASP A 19 8.75 8.83 1.66
CA ASP A 19 8.85 10.06 2.46
C ASP A 19 7.48 10.66 2.86
N GLY A 20 6.39 10.03 2.44
CA GLY A 20 5.02 10.41 2.77
C GLY A 20 4.65 10.31 4.27
N ARG A 21 3.34 10.42 4.56
CA ARG A 21 2.78 10.46 5.93
C ARG A 21 3.43 9.44 6.88
N GLN A 22 4.13 9.92 7.92
CA GLN A 22 4.85 9.09 8.91
C GLN A 22 4.01 7.95 9.49
N TRP A 23 2.72 8.19 9.70
CA TRP A 23 1.80 7.16 10.18
C TRP A 23 1.62 6.00 9.19
N ALA A 24 1.47 6.28 7.89
CA ALA A 24 1.27 5.27 6.86
C ALA A 24 2.52 4.39 6.72
N ALA A 25 3.72 5.00 6.74
CA ALA A 25 4.97 4.28 6.73
C ALA A 25 5.13 3.39 7.99
N GLY A 26 4.76 3.90 9.17
CA GLY A 26 4.77 3.12 10.42
C GLY A 26 3.80 1.92 10.39
N PHE A 27 2.58 2.15 9.90
CA PHE A 27 1.59 1.09 9.71
C PHE A 27 2.10 0.02 8.73
N ALA A 28 2.61 0.42 7.56
CA ALA A 28 3.13 -0.48 6.55
C ALA A 28 4.31 -1.34 7.07
N LYS A 29 5.26 -0.73 7.80
CA LYS A 29 6.35 -1.45 8.48
C LYS A 29 5.82 -2.50 9.46
N SER A 30 4.77 -2.17 10.21
CA SER A 30 4.15 -3.11 11.14
C SER A 30 3.52 -4.31 10.42
N ILE A 31 2.91 -4.11 9.25
CA ILE A 31 2.30 -5.16 8.44
C ILE A 31 3.38 -6.06 7.85
N ILE A 32 4.43 -5.50 7.25
CA ILE A 32 5.55 -6.25 6.66
C ILE A 32 6.22 -7.14 7.72
N LYS A 33 6.42 -6.60 8.93
CA LYS A 33 7.00 -7.37 10.04
C LYS A 33 6.11 -8.55 10.45
N GLN A 34 4.79 -8.34 10.49
CA GLN A 34 3.84 -9.38 10.88
C GLN A 34 3.66 -10.43 9.78
N SER A 35 3.71 -10.03 8.51
CA SER A 35 3.51 -10.93 7.36
C SER A 35 4.57 -12.00 7.20
N GLY A 36 5.74 -11.84 7.82
CA GLY A 36 6.77 -12.88 7.87
C GLY A 36 6.43 -14.07 8.79
N ARG A 37 5.38 -13.99 9.61
CA ARG A 37 4.99 -15.07 10.52
C ARG A 37 4.24 -16.17 9.75
N ARG A 38 4.55 -17.43 10.06
CA ARG A 38 3.85 -18.61 9.50
C ARG A 38 2.34 -18.50 9.76
N ASN A 39 1.54 -18.73 8.72
CA ASN A 39 0.07 -18.64 8.76
C ASN A 39 -0.50 -17.26 9.12
N TRP A 40 0.28 -16.18 8.98
CA TRP A 40 -0.25 -14.85 9.20
C TRP A 40 -1.30 -14.46 8.16
N ARG A 41 -2.34 -13.78 8.64
CA ARG A 41 -3.36 -13.10 7.85
C ARG A 41 -3.66 -11.76 8.53
N PRO A 42 -3.83 -10.66 7.78
CA PRO A 42 -4.29 -9.42 8.37
C PRO A 42 -5.71 -9.59 8.90
N THR A 43 -6.05 -8.81 9.92
CA THR A 43 -7.45 -8.62 10.32
C THR A 43 -8.21 -7.89 9.21
N HIS A 44 -9.54 -8.03 9.17
CA HIS A 44 -10.37 -7.31 8.20
C HIS A 44 -10.15 -5.79 8.25
N LYS A 45 -9.93 -5.24 9.45
CA LYS A 45 -9.58 -3.82 9.65
C LYS A 45 -8.22 -3.47 9.04
N GLN A 46 -7.20 -4.29 9.28
CA GLN A 46 -5.87 -4.08 8.68
C GLN A 46 -5.94 -4.14 7.16
N GLU A 47 -6.66 -5.12 6.61
CA GLU A 47 -6.85 -5.27 5.16
C GLU A 47 -7.57 -4.06 4.55
N GLY A 48 -8.59 -3.52 5.23
CA GLY A 48 -9.26 -2.29 4.81
C GLY A 48 -8.31 -1.08 4.78
N VAL A 49 -7.46 -0.93 5.79
CA VAL A 49 -6.43 0.12 5.82
C VAL A 49 -5.39 -0.08 4.72
N MET A 50 -4.94 -1.32 4.50
CA MET A 50 -4.00 -1.66 3.43
C MET A 50 -4.56 -1.23 2.07
N ARG A 51 -5.81 -1.59 1.76
CA ARG A 51 -6.49 -1.18 0.51
C ARG A 51 -6.55 0.33 0.36
N ARG A 52 -6.91 1.04 1.42
CA ARG A 52 -6.99 2.51 1.39
C ARG A 52 -5.64 3.14 1.07
N LEU A 53 -4.57 2.71 1.74
CA LEU A 53 -3.24 3.26 1.52
C LEU A 53 -2.71 2.96 0.11
N VAL A 54 -3.01 1.77 -0.42
CA VAL A 54 -2.66 1.42 -1.80
C VAL A 54 -3.46 2.27 -2.80
N ALA A 55 -4.75 2.50 -2.55
CA ALA A 55 -5.55 3.40 -3.37
C ALA A 55 -5.02 4.84 -3.32
N GLU A 56 -4.62 5.35 -2.14
CA GLU A 56 -3.98 6.66 -1.99
C GLU A 56 -2.65 6.72 -2.74
N LEU A 57 -1.84 5.65 -2.72
CA LEU A 57 -0.57 5.59 -3.47
C LEU A 57 -0.81 5.82 -4.97
N PHE A 58 -1.75 5.08 -5.56
CA PHE A 58 -2.08 5.21 -6.98
C PHE A 58 -2.82 6.49 -7.34
N ALA A 59 -3.64 7.03 -6.44
CA ALA A 59 -4.32 8.32 -6.66
C ALA A 59 -3.30 9.47 -6.73
N ASN A 60 -2.28 9.47 -5.87
CA ASN A 60 -1.22 10.48 -5.95
C ASN A 60 -0.31 10.28 -7.18
N THR A 61 -0.09 9.04 -7.62
CA THR A 61 0.63 8.78 -8.88
C THR A 61 -0.15 9.26 -10.10
N ALA A 62 -1.48 9.15 -10.10
CA ALA A 62 -2.32 9.61 -11.20
C ALA A 62 -2.27 11.14 -11.42
N ASP A 63 -2.03 11.91 -10.36
CA ASP A 63 -1.85 13.37 -10.44
C ASP A 63 -0.48 13.76 -11.04
N ASP A 64 0.52 12.87 -10.91
CA ASP A 64 1.90 13.08 -11.40
C ASP A 64 2.12 12.53 -12.82
N LEU A 65 1.14 11.77 -13.35
CA LEU A 65 1.16 11.29 -14.74
C LEU A 65 0.66 12.41 -15.65
N GLU A 66 1.56 13.26 -16.14
CA GLU A 66 1.31 14.06 -17.35
C GLU A 66 0.78 13.13 -18.44
N VAL A 67 -0.47 13.37 -18.84
CA VAL A 67 -1.12 12.68 -19.95
C VAL A 67 -0.30 12.99 -21.19
N ILE A 68 0.46 12.01 -21.68
CA ILE A 68 1.08 12.10 -23.00
C ILE A 68 -0.05 11.93 -24.03
N GLU A 69 -0.69 13.05 -24.41
CA GLU A 69 -1.54 13.10 -25.59
C GLU A 69 -0.64 13.03 -26.83
N ASP A 70 -0.49 11.83 -27.40
CA ASP A 70 0.09 11.64 -28.72
C ASP A 70 -1.03 11.89 -29.76
N GLY A 71 -0.94 13.01 -30.48
CA GLY A 71 -1.90 13.44 -31.51
C GLY A 71 -1.31 14.46 -32.48
#